data_AF-A0A954A1S4-F1
#
_entry.id   AF-A0A954A1S4-F1
#
_cell.length_a   1.000
_cell.length_b   1.000
_cell.length_c   1.000
_cell.angle_alpha   90.00
_cell.angle_beta   90.00
_cell.angle_gamma   90.00
#
_symmetry.space_group_name_H-M   'P 1'
#
loop_
_entity.id
_entity.type
_entity.pdbx_description
1 polymer ?
#
loop_
_entity_poly.entity_id
_entity_poly.type
_entity_poly.pdbx_seq_one_letter_code
_entity_poly.pdbx_strand_id
1 'polypeptide(L)'
;MPTLPRIAALVLLTIVVAVSVWIQLLPDGPMRTRLEIPKAEAAPTLLAPGGSNDFVWCLDRSCSMGWSGELESLKLAVTLALNNLSPTSNFSLVAFSDGVVTFSGTLVEANPTNRANGVAWVNGLTASGTTCLIDGLGTAIGIAEQSTGSPRIVLIGDGTEGCGGPPSTSPAAVVAAIGAINPTPIPITTAYIDAGGDGLQTYQLIAATFLGTFSILPEFTTHFIRGDVNGDGMRDITDAIYLLAYGFVPGSPPPPCTDAADTNDNGVVEALTDAIVLLQTLFVVGSPPLPAPSIGCGPDPTSDGLTCIGLCP
;
A
#
# COMPACT_ATOMS: atom_id res chain seq x y z
N MET A 1 -36.89 -35.92 -41.48
CA MET A 1 -36.54 -34.56 -41.02
C MET A 1 -35.02 -34.47 -41.02
N PRO A 2 -34.45 -33.36 -41.53
CA PRO A 2 -33.15 -33.34 -42.21
C PRO A 2 -31.94 -33.27 -41.28
N THR A 3 -30.79 -33.52 -41.89
CA THR A 3 -29.42 -33.61 -41.39
C THR A 3 -28.63 -32.28 -41.50
N LEU A 4 -27.61 -32.13 -40.63
CA LEU A 4 -26.39 -31.28 -40.71
C LEU A 4 -26.48 -29.74 -40.51
N PRO A 5 -25.37 -29.00 -40.17
CA PRO A 5 -23.97 -29.43 -39.99
C PRO A 5 -23.22 -28.91 -38.73
N ARG A 6 -22.03 -29.48 -38.51
CA ARG A 6 -20.89 -28.89 -37.78
C ARG A 6 -20.46 -27.58 -38.45
N ILE A 7 -20.23 -26.53 -37.67
CA ILE A 7 -19.31 -25.43 -38.03
C ILE A 7 -18.27 -25.34 -36.94
N ALA A 8 -17.03 -25.63 -37.32
CA ALA A 8 -15.83 -25.25 -36.59
C ALA A 8 -15.62 -23.75 -36.77
N ALA A 9 -15.37 -23.02 -35.68
CA ALA A 9 -14.68 -21.74 -35.71
C ALA A 9 -13.75 -21.67 -34.50
N LEU A 10 -12.51 -22.04 -34.75
CA LEU A 10 -11.33 -21.78 -33.93
C LEU A 10 -11.03 -20.27 -34.05
N VAL A 11 -11.11 -19.51 -32.95
CA VAL A 11 -10.38 -18.24 -32.81
C VAL A 11 -9.75 -18.19 -31.41
N LEU A 12 -8.47 -17.88 -31.44
CA LEU A 12 -7.49 -17.76 -30.37
C LEU A 12 -7.91 -16.86 -29.19
N LEU A 13 -7.64 -17.36 -27.98
CA LEU A 13 -6.81 -16.74 -26.94
C LEU A 13 -6.89 -15.21 -26.75
N THR A 14 -7.54 -14.78 -25.66
CA THR A 14 -6.94 -13.81 -24.72
C THR A 14 -7.44 -14.12 -23.31
N ILE A 15 -6.49 -14.41 -22.42
CA ILE A 15 -6.70 -14.61 -20.99
C ILE A 15 -7.08 -13.25 -20.40
N VAL A 16 -8.33 -13.11 -19.96
CA VAL A 16 -8.71 -12.10 -18.96
C VAL A 16 -8.95 -12.89 -17.67
N VAL A 17 -8.12 -12.64 -16.67
CA VAL A 17 -8.31 -13.21 -15.33
C VAL A 17 -9.70 -12.83 -14.85
N ALA A 18 -10.45 -13.84 -14.44
CA ALA A 18 -11.88 -13.80 -14.19
C ALA A 18 -12.26 -12.83 -13.06
N VAL A 19 -13.03 -11.79 -13.41
CA VAL A 19 -14.03 -11.23 -12.48
C VAL A 19 -15.30 -12.04 -12.70
N SER A 20 -15.53 -13.05 -11.87
CA SER A 20 -16.77 -13.83 -11.89
C SER A 20 -17.90 -13.00 -11.27
N VAL A 21 -18.58 -12.20 -12.09
CA VAL A 21 -19.83 -11.54 -11.69
C VAL A 21 -20.93 -12.61 -11.59
N TRP A 22 -21.22 -13.06 -10.38
CA TRP A 22 -22.40 -13.89 -10.13
C TRP A 22 -23.64 -13.00 -10.05
N ILE A 23 -24.37 -12.85 -11.15
CA ILE A 23 -25.72 -12.26 -11.15
C ILE A 23 -26.67 -13.30 -10.56
N GLN A 24 -26.88 -13.29 -9.25
CA GLN A 24 -28.03 -13.95 -8.64
C GLN A 24 -29.23 -13.01 -8.72
N LEU A 25 -30.21 -13.39 -9.54
CA LEU A 25 -31.55 -12.79 -9.54
C LEU A 25 -32.24 -13.13 -8.22
N LEU A 26 -32.34 -12.16 -7.31
CA LEU A 26 -33.32 -12.16 -6.22
C LEU A 26 -34.24 -10.94 -6.38
N PRO A 27 -35.53 -11.09 -6.08
CA PRO A 27 -36.55 -10.08 -6.38
C PRO A 27 -36.39 -8.86 -5.47
N ASP A 28 -36.42 -7.69 -6.10
CA ASP A 28 -36.74 -6.37 -5.55
C ASP A 28 -35.92 -5.86 -4.35
N GLY A 29 -34.75 -5.27 -4.64
CA GLY A 29 -34.00 -4.39 -3.75
C GLY A 29 -33.00 -3.51 -4.51
N PRO A 30 -32.67 -2.28 -4.07
CA PRO A 30 -31.81 -1.37 -4.83
C PRO A 30 -30.38 -1.91 -4.93
N MET A 31 -29.81 -1.83 -6.13
CA MET A 31 -28.47 -2.31 -6.48
C MET A 31 -27.43 -1.76 -5.49
N ARG A 32 -26.90 -2.63 -4.63
CA ARG A 32 -25.62 -2.40 -3.95
C ARG A 32 -24.58 -3.28 -4.64
N THR A 33 -23.76 -2.68 -5.50
CA THR A 33 -22.54 -3.31 -5.97
C THR A 33 -21.62 -3.52 -4.77
N ARG A 34 -21.50 -4.78 -4.32
CA ARG A 34 -20.46 -5.17 -3.37
C ARG A 34 -19.15 -5.22 -4.15
N LEU A 35 -18.33 -4.18 -4.03
CA LEU A 35 -16.94 -4.22 -4.46
C LEU A 35 -16.23 -5.22 -3.53
N GLU A 36 -15.98 -6.43 -4.00
CA GLU A 36 -15.11 -7.36 -3.26
C GLU A 36 -13.68 -6.87 -3.42
N ILE A 37 -13.17 -6.19 -2.39
CA ILE A 37 -11.76 -5.80 -2.29
C ILE A 37 -10.93 -7.10 -2.34
N PRO A 38 -9.92 -7.22 -3.22
CA PRO A 38 -9.08 -8.39 -3.27
C PRO A 38 -8.48 -8.68 -1.89
N LYS A 39 -8.64 -9.91 -1.42
CA LYS A 39 -7.98 -10.41 -0.22
C LYS A 39 -6.45 -10.24 -0.37
N ALA A 40 -5.75 -9.91 0.71
CA ALA A 40 -4.29 -9.69 0.72
C ALA A 40 -3.44 -10.82 0.07
N GLU A 41 -3.99 -12.03 -0.05
CA GLU A 41 -3.41 -13.16 -0.82
C GLU A 41 -3.22 -12.90 -2.32
N ALA A 42 -3.87 -11.88 -2.92
CA ALA A 42 -3.74 -11.56 -4.34
C ALA A 42 -2.52 -10.65 -4.67
N ALA A 43 -1.99 -9.91 -3.69
CA ALA A 43 -0.90 -8.96 -3.88
C ALA A 43 0.42 -9.57 -4.42
N PRO A 44 0.87 -10.78 -4.01
CA PRO A 44 2.10 -11.37 -4.51
C PRO A 44 2.05 -11.70 -6.01
N THR A 45 0.91 -12.23 -6.48
CA THR A 45 0.70 -12.60 -7.89
C THR A 45 0.64 -11.37 -8.81
N LEU A 46 0.26 -10.24 -8.23
CA LEU A 46 0.05 -8.96 -8.92
C LEU A 46 1.35 -8.15 -9.04
N LEU A 47 2.19 -8.17 -7.99
CA LEU A 47 3.48 -7.49 -7.95
C LEU A 47 4.65 -8.36 -8.46
N ALA A 48 4.44 -9.67 -8.56
CA ALA A 48 5.35 -10.62 -9.20
C ALA A 48 4.59 -11.71 -9.98
N PRO A 49 3.99 -11.39 -11.15
CA PRO A 49 3.35 -12.41 -11.98
C PRO A 49 4.38 -13.47 -12.40
N GLY A 50 4.09 -14.74 -12.14
CA GLY A 50 5.01 -15.85 -12.30
C GLY A 50 5.73 -15.91 -13.66
N GLY A 51 6.94 -16.48 -13.65
CA GLY A 51 7.89 -16.54 -14.77
C GLY A 51 9.17 -15.77 -14.45
N SER A 52 10.33 -16.29 -14.87
CA SER A 52 11.63 -15.61 -14.70
C SER A 52 11.65 -14.30 -15.47
N ASN A 53 11.62 -13.19 -14.76
CA ASN A 53 11.70 -11.83 -15.30
C ASN A 53 12.46 -10.99 -14.28
N ASP A 54 13.29 -10.06 -14.72
CA ASP A 54 14.01 -9.18 -13.81
C ASP A 54 13.05 -8.08 -13.32
N PHE A 55 13.05 -7.79 -12.02
CA PHE A 55 12.10 -6.86 -11.42
C PHE A 55 12.79 -5.62 -10.86
N VAL A 56 12.25 -4.44 -11.12
CA VAL A 56 12.65 -3.23 -10.40
C VAL A 56 11.40 -2.63 -9.75
N TRP A 57 11.35 -2.64 -8.42
CA TRP A 57 10.28 -1.91 -7.71
C TRP A 57 10.67 -0.44 -7.55
N CYS A 58 9.76 0.44 -7.93
CA CYS A 58 9.87 1.89 -7.77
C CYS A 58 8.83 2.32 -6.72
N LEU A 59 9.31 2.75 -5.56
CA LEU A 59 8.53 2.86 -4.33
C LEU A 59 8.40 4.33 -3.91
N ASP A 60 7.18 4.83 -3.85
CA ASP A 60 6.91 6.15 -3.30
C ASP A 60 7.15 6.15 -1.78
N ARG A 61 7.91 7.12 -1.30
CA ARG A 61 8.11 7.39 0.12
C ARG A 61 7.93 8.88 0.43
N SER A 62 7.16 9.59 -0.38
CA SER A 62 6.77 10.97 -0.16
C SER A 62 6.02 11.12 1.17
N CYS A 63 5.86 12.35 1.66
CA CYS A 63 5.19 12.59 2.94
C CYS A 63 3.77 12.01 3.02
N SER A 64 3.00 11.99 1.93
CA SER A 64 1.62 11.49 1.91
C SER A 64 1.52 10.01 2.21
N MET A 65 2.56 9.24 1.84
CA MET A 65 2.66 7.83 2.18
C MET A 65 2.72 7.58 3.71
N GLY A 66 2.95 8.61 4.53
CA GLY A 66 3.03 8.50 5.98
C GLY A 66 1.75 8.88 6.73
N TRP A 67 0.65 9.20 6.05
CA TRP A 67 -0.54 9.76 6.69
C TRP A 67 -1.46 8.67 7.29
N SER A 68 -1.85 7.66 6.51
CA SER A 68 -2.88 6.68 6.93
C SER A 68 -2.41 5.22 6.85
N GLY A 69 -1.09 4.99 6.84
CA GLY A 69 -0.50 3.65 6.75
C GLY A 69 -0.22 3.17 5.32
N GLU A 70 -0.20 4.07 4.34
CA GLU A 70 0.09 3.76 2.95
C GLU A 70 1.51 3.21 2.77
N LEU A 71 2.51 3.78 3.47
CA LEU A 71 3.88 3.29 3.45
C LEU A 71 4.00 1.90 4.07
N GLU A 72 3.25 1.62 5.13
CA GLU A 72 3.21 0.27 5.73
C GLU A 72 2.53 -0.73 4.80
N SER A 73 1.51 -0.27 4.06
CA SER A 73 0.86 -1.06 3.02
C SER A 73 1.83 -1.43 1.90
N LEU A 74 2.60 -0.45 1.43
CA LEU A 74 3.67 -0.64 0.47
C LEU A 74 4.73 -1.62 1.00
N LYS A 75 5.23 -1.41 2.23
CA LYS A 75 6.25 -2.26 2.85
C LYS A 75 5.83 -3.72 2.91
N LEU A 76 4.60 -3.98 3.34
CA LEU A 76 4.06 -5.34 3.43
C LEU A 76 3.86 -5.97 2.05
N ALA A 77 3.29 -5.23 1.10
CA ALA A 77 3.07 -5.73 -0.25
C ALA A 77 4.39 -6.11 -0.95
N VAL A 78 5.42 -5.27 -0.82
CA VAL A 78 6.76 -5.53 -1.35
C VAL A 78 7.45 -6.66 -0.59
N THR A 79 7.30 -6.74 0.73
CA THR A 79 7.85 -7.85 1.53
C THR A 79 7.29 -9.20 1.08
N LEU A 80 5.98 -9.27 0.87
CA LEU A 80 5.32 -10.47 0.35
C LEU A 80 5.77 -10.81 -1.07
N ALA A 81 5.94 -9.80 -1.93
CA ALA A 81 6.45 -10.01 -3.29
C ALA A 81 7.89 -10.55 -3.28
N LEU A 82 8.78 -9.93 -2.50
CA LEU A 82 10.17 -10.37 -2.35
C LEU A 82 10.25 -11.81 -1.83
N ASN A 83 9.50 -12.15 -0.79
CA ASN A 83 9.51 -13.51 -0.23
C ASN A 83 9.02 -14.60 -1.21
N ASN A 84 8.14 -14.23 -2.14
CA ASN A 84 7.60 -15.14 -3.16
C ASN A 84 8.34 -15.10 -4.50
N LEU A 85 9.36 -14.26 -4.65
CA LEU A 85 10.19 -14.24 -5.86
C LEU A 85 10.83 -15.60 -6.12
N SER A 86 10.81 -16.03 -7.39
CA SER A 86 11.60 -17.17 -7.84
C SER A 86 13.08 -16.91 -7.57
N PRO A 87 13.84 -17.88 -7.03
CA PRO A 87 15.28 -17.73 -6.82
C PRO A 87 16.07 -17.45 -8.11
N THR A 88 15.50 -17.77 -9.27
CA THR A 88 16.12 -17.55 -10.58
C THR A 88 15.88 -16.16 -11.17
N SER A 89 15.03 -15.35 -10.53
CA SER A 89 14.79 -13.97 -10.94
C SER A 89 15.87 -13.04 -10.38
N ASN A 90 16.12 -11.92 -11.05
CA ASN A 90 16.88 -10.83 -10.45
C ASN A 90 15.95 -9.69 -10.04
N PHE A 91 16.40 -8.87 -9.10
CA PHE A 91 15.65 -7.70 -8.70
C PHE A 91 16.52 -6.51 -8.27
N SER A 92 15.91 -5.34 -8.23
CA SER A 92 16.37 -4.20 -7.44
C SER A 92 15.18 -3.40 -6.91
N LEU A 93 15.47 -2.46 -6.01
CA LEU A 93 14.50 -1.57 -5.39
C LEU A 93 14.99 -0.13 -5.48
N VAL A 94 14.09 0.76 -5.81
CA VAL A 94 14.26 2.20 -5.89
C VAL A 94 13.17 2.81 -5.02
N ALA A 95 13.50 3.77 -4.16
CA ALA A 95 12.52 4.57 -3.44
C ALA A 95 12.72 6.05 -3.72
N PHE A 96 11.63 6.79 -3.91
CA PHE A 96 11.67 8.20 -4.31
C PHE A 96 10.80 9.08 -3.41
N SER A 97 11.28 10.30 -3.21
CA SER A 97 10.55 11.44 -2.64
C SER A 97 10.97 12.71 -3.40
N ASP A 98 11.47 13.74 -2.74
CA ASP A 98 12.31 14.85 -3.24
C ASP A 98 13.75 14.43 -3.63
N GLY A 99 14.02 13.13 -3.64
CA GLY A 99 15.27 12.52 -4.09
C GLY A 99 15.12 11.01 -4.18
N VAL A 100 16.12 10.34 -4.76
CA VAL A 100 16.06 8.90 -5.03
C VAL A 100 17.11 8.15 -4.23
N VAL A 101 16.70 7.06 -3.57
CA VAL A 101 17.58 6.10 -2.90
C VAL A 101 17.37 4.71 -3.49
N THR A 102 18.43 3.91 -3.59
CA THR A 102 18.37 2.58 -4.20
C THR A 102 18.91 1.53 -3.25
N PHE A 103 18.28 0.35 -3.26
CA PHE A 103 18.82 -0.83 -2.60
C PHE A 103 20.09 -1.33 -3.31
N SER A 104 20.05 -1.36 -4.64
CA SER A 104 21.16 -1.71 -5.51
C SER A 104 21.09 -0.91 -6.81
N GLY A 105 22.22 -0.41 -7.29
CA GLY A 105 22.32 0.26 -8.60
C GLY A 105 22.27 -0.71 -9.79
N THR A 106 22.24 -2.02 -9.53
CA THR A 106 22.16 -3.08 -10.53
C THR A 106 21.18 -4.15 -10.09
N LEU A 107 20.74 -5.00 -11.01
CA LEU A 107 19.94 -6.18 -10.68
C LEU A 107 20.77 -7.20 -9.90
N VAL A 108 20.21 -7.74 -8.82
CA VAL A 108 20.82 -8.79 -8.00
C VAL A 108 19.95 -10.04 -8.00
N GLU A 109 20.58 -11.21 -7.93
CA GLU A 109 19.86 -12.49 -7.86
C GLU A 109 18.95 -12.55 -6.62
N ALA A 110 17.73 -13.07 -6.78
CA ALA A 110 16.74 -13.27 -5.72
C ALA A 110 17.06 -14.46 -4.79
N ASN A 111 18.33 -14.64 -4.43
CA ASN A 111 18.73 -15.63 -3.43
C ASN A 111 18.23 -15.24 -2.01
N PRO A 112 18.16 -16.19 -1.06
CA PRO A 112 17.61 -15.93 0.28
C PRO A 112 18.25 -14.74 1.01
N THR A 113 19.57 -14.54 0.88
CA THR A 113 20.29 -13.44 1.52
C THR A 113 19.88 -12.09 0.92
N ASN A 114 19.89 -11.96 -0.41
CA ASN A 114 19.51 -10.73 -1.08
C ASN A 114 18.05 -10.37 -0.82
N ARG A 115 17.15 -11.37 -0.83
CA ARG A 115 15.73 -11.16 -0.49
C ARG A 115 15.56 -10.64 0.94
N ALA A 116 16.24 -11.25 1.92
CA ALA A 116 16.20 -10.78 3.31
C ALA A 116 16.75 -9.35 3.46
N ASN A 117 17.85 -9.03 2.78
CA ASN A 117 18.42 -7.68 2.77
C ASN A 117 17.49 -6.66 2.11
N GLY A 118 16.82 -7.03 1.02
CA GLY A 118 15.82 -6.20 0.35
C GLY A 118 14.62 -5.92 1.25
N VAL A 119 14.11 -6.95 1.94
CA VAL A 119 13.03 -6.79 2.93
C VAL A 119 13.45 -5.85 4.07
N ALA A 120 14.65 -6.02 4.63
CA ALA A 120 15.16 -5.14 5.68
C ALA A 120 15.30 -3.68 5.19
N TRP A 121 15.74 -3.49 3.94
CA TRP A 121 15.85 -2.17 3.33
C TRP A 121 14.49 -1.51 3.14
N VAL A 122 13.49 -2.24 2.64
CA VAL A 122 12.10 -1.75 2.48
C VAL A 122 11.50 -1.37 3.83
N ASN A 123 11.64 -2.23 4.84
CA ASN A 123 11.09 -1.97 6.17
C ASN A 123 11.76 -0.78 6.87
N GLY A 124 12.99 -0.42 6.48
CA GLY A 124 13.68 0.77 6.96
C GLY A 124 13.28 2.08 6.28
N LEU A 125 12.40 2.05 5.26
CA LEU A 125 11.93 3.27 4.60
C LEU A 125 11.06 4.12 5.54
N THR A 126 11.21 5.44 5.41
CA THR A 126 10.42 6.44 6.13
C THR A 126 9.82 7.45 5.14
N ALA A 127 8.57 7.85 5.38
CA ALA A 127 7.88 8.86 4.59
C ALA A 127 8.50 10.25 4.82
N SER A 128 8.79 10.99 3.74
CA SER A 128 9.33 12.35 3.80
C SER A 128 9.32 13.01 2.42
N GLY A 129 9.41 14.33 2.35
CA GLY A 129 9.65 15.06 1.10
C GLY A 129 8.44 15.10 0.16
N THR A 130 8.69 15.49 -1.10
CA THR A 130 7.69 15.60 -2.18
C THR A 130 7.63 14.33 -3.03
N THR A 131 6.82 14.32 -4.10
CA THR A 131 6.66 13.15 -4.99
C THR A 131 7.39 13.36 -6.32
N CYS A 132 8.68 13.00 -6.42
CA CYS A 132 9.44 13.01 -7.70
C CYS A 132 9.34 11.66 -8.40
N LEU A 133 8.14 11.33 -8.88
CA LEU A 133 7.83 10.06 -9.53
C LEU A 133 8.67 9.84 -10.80
N ILE A 134 8.87 10.88 -11.61
CA ILE A 134 9.65 10.80 -12.86
C ILE A 134 11.12 10.48 -12.56
N ASP A 135 11.72 11.08 -11.54
CA ASP A 135 13.12 10.82 -11.15
C ASP A 135 13.29 9.39 -10.61
N GLY A 136 12.34 8.94 -9.79
CA GLY A 136 12.27 7.56 -9.30
C GLY A 136 12.19 6.56 -10.45
N LEU A 137 11.25 6.77 -11.38
CA LEU A 137 11.09 5.93 -12.56
C LEU A 137 12.32 5.99 -13.48
N GLY A 138 12.95 7.15 -13.68
CA GLY A 138 14.17 7.27 -14.47
C GLY A 138 15.30 6.42 -13.91
N THR A 139 15.45 6.40 -12.59
CA THR A 139 16.42 5.52 -11.92
C THR A 139 16.04 4.04 -12.08
N ALA A 140 14.75 3.71 -11.92
CA ALA A 140 14.27 2.34 -12.07
C ALA A 140 14.45 1.81 -13.52
N ILE A 141 14.16 2.64 -14.52
CA ILE A 141 14.38 2.35 -15.95
C ILE A 141 15.85 2.12 -16.21
N GLY A 142 16.74 3.01 -15.75
CA GLY A 142 18.18 2.85 -15.94
C GLY A 142 18.76 1.59 -15.28
N ILE A 143 18.16 1.09 -14.20
CA ILE A 143 18.51 -0.23 -13.63
C ILE A 143 17.95 -1.37 -14.49
N ALA A 144 16.69 -1.26 -14.91
CA ALA A 144 16.00 -2.27 -15.70
C ALA A 144 16.63 -2.46 -17.10
N GLU A 145 17.12 -1.40 -17.74
CA GLU A 145 17.82 -1.43 -19.02
C GLU A 145 19.13 -2.24 -18.99
N GLN A 146 19.69 -2.49 -17.81
CA GLN A 146 20.88 -3.35 -17.65
C GLN A 146 20.54 -4.84 -17.76
N SER A 147 19.26 -5.20 -17.73
CA SER A 147 18.80 -6.58 -17.90
C SER A 147 19.11 -7.10 -19.30
N THR A 148 19.56 -8.36 -19.37
CA THR A 148 19.65 -9.12 -20.62
C THR A 148 18.41 -10.00 -20.88
N GLY A 149 17.43 -9.95 -19.97
CA GLY A 149 16.19 -10.72 -20.01
C GLY A 149 15.00 -9.85 -20.41
N SER A 150 13.86 -10.10 -19.77
CA SER A 150 12.63 -9.32 -19.92
C SER A 150 12.38 -8.54 -18.63
N PRO A 151 12.98 -7.37 -18.45
CA PRO A 151 12.79 -6.59 -17.24
C PRO A 151 11.36 -6.04 -17.16
N ARG A 152 10.89 -5.82 -15.95
CA ARG A 152 9.63 -5.11 -15.67
C ARG A 152 9.78 -4.23 -14.45
N ILE A 153 9.05 -3.13 -14.46
CA ILE A 153 9.02 -2.16 -13.37
C ILE A 153 7.67 -2.27 -12.66
N VAL A 154 7.71 -2.20 -11.34
CA VAL A 154 6.52 -2.16 -10.49
C VAL A 154 6.55 -0.85 -9.72
N LEU A 155 5.71 0.10 -10.13
CA LEU A 155 5.55 1.39 -9.47
C LEU A 155 4.48 1.28 -8.37
N ILE A 156 4.79 1.72 -7.15
CA ILE A 156 3.87 1.71 -6.02
C ILE A 156 3.86 3.08 -5.35
N GLY A 157 2.68 3.66 -5.11
CA GLY A 157 2.51 4.93 -4.40
C GLY A 157 1.08 5.45 -4.40
N ASP A 158 0.88 6.65 -3.88
CA ASP A 158 -0.42 7.31 -3.61
C ASP A 158 -0.60 8.65 -4.33
N GLY A 159 0.49 9.27 -4.81
CA GLY A 159 0.49 10.62 -5.35
C GLY A 159 0.72 10.73 -6.86
N THR A 160 0.74 11.96 -7.36
CA THR A 160 1.19 12.29 -8.72
C THR A 160 2.50 13.09 -8.67
N GLU A 161 3.14 13.28 -9.82
CA GLU A 161 4.36 14.07 -9.94
C GLU A 161 4.19 15.47 -9.32
N GLY A 162 5.04 15.78 -8.34
CA GLY A 162 5.03 17.03 -7.59
C GLY A 162 6.39 17.74 -7.54
N CYS A 163 7.41 17.27 -8.26
CA CYS A 163 8.71 17.91 -8.31
C CYS A 163 8.85 18.88 -9.48
N GLY A 164 9.41 20.07 -9.20
CA GLY A 164 9.64 21.11 -10.23
C GLY A 164 8.49 22.08 -10.50
N GLY A 165 7.40 22.05 -9.72
CA GLY A 165 6.26 22.97 -9.85
C GLY A 165 5.11 22.59 -8.92
N PRO A 166 3.97 23.33 -8.92
CA PRO A 166 2.80 22.93 -8.13
C PRO A 166 2.36 21.50 -8.52
N PRO A 167 1.79 20.72 -7.59
CA PRO A 167 1.27 19.37 -7.82
C PRO A 167 0.04 19.46 -8.73
N SER A 168 0.27 19.63 -10.02
CA SER A 168 -0.77 19.84 -11.03
C SER A 168 -0.27 19.49 -12.43
N THR A 169 0.76 18.66 -12.51
CA THR A 169 1.14 18.03 -13.77
C THR A 169 -0.01 17.12 -14.19
N SER A 170 -0.64 17.42 -15.33
CA SER A 170 -1.73 16.58 -15.83
C SER A 170 -1.22 15.15 -16.03
N PRO A 171 -2.05 14.12 -15.80
CA PRO A 171 -1.64 12.73 -16.00
C PRO A 171 -1.01 12.47 -17.38
N ALA A 172 -1.48 13.17 -18.41
CA ALA A 172 -0.91 13.09 -19.76
C ALA A 172 0.52 13.66 -19.85
N ALA A 173 0.83 14.75 -19.13
CA ALA A 173 2.17 15.32 -19.08
C ALA A 173 3.16 14.39 -18.36
N VAL A 174 2.72 13.74 -17.27
CA VAL A 174 3.52 12.74 -16.55
C VAL A 174 3.87 11.57 -17.47
N VAL A 175 2.87 11.00 -18.15
CA VAL A 175 3.08 9.91 -19.11
C VAL A 175 4.00 10.33 -20.27
N ALA A 176 3.85 11.54 -20.80
CA ALA A 176 4.73 12.05 -21.85
C ALA A 176 6.19 12.18 -21.38
N ALA A 177 6.42 12.64 -20.14
CA ALA A 177 7.75 12.71 -19.55
C ALA A 177 8.35 11.32 -19.34
N ILE A 178 7.56 10.36 -18.84
CA ILE A 178 8.00 8.95 -18.72
C ILE A 178 8.33 8.37 -20.10
N GLY A 179 7.55 8.69 -21.14
CA GLY A 179 7.83 8.24 -22.50
C GLY A 179 9.14 8.78 -23.07
N ALA A 180 9.57 9.98 -22.64
CA ALA A 180 10.86 10.55 -23.04
C ALA A 180 12.06 9.81 -22.41
N ILE A 181 11.89 9.28 -21.19
CA ILE A 181 12.92 8.49 -20.48
C ILE A 181 12.79 6.97 -20.72
N ASN A 182 11.69 6.50 -21.30
CA ASN A 182 11.42 5.09 -21.64
C ASN A 182 11.09 4.92 -23.14
N PRO A 183 11.99 5.31 -24.07
CA PRO A 183 11.69 5.35 -25.51
C PRO A 183 11.50 3.96 -26.13
N THR A 184 12.09 2.92 -25.53
CA THR A 184 11.84 1.50 -25.83
C THR A 184 11.14 0.89 -24.63
N PRO A 185 9.79 0.87 -24.59
CA PRO A 185 9.04 0.70 -23.36
C PRO A 185 9.39 -0.59 -22.61
N ILE A 186 10.08 -0.44 -21.47
CA ILE A 186 10.08 -1.45 -20.41
C ILE A 186 8.68 -1.45 -19.78
N PRO A 187 8.03 -2.61 -19.61
CA PRO A 187 6.72 -2.68 -19.01
C PRO A 187 6.67 -2.08 -17.60
N ILE A 188 5.70 -1.20 -17.34
CA ILE A 188 5.49 -0.57 -16.02
C ILE A 188 4.12 -0.99 -15.49
N THR A 189 4.12 -1.96 -14.57
CA THR A 189 2.94 -2.27 -13.75
C THR A 189 2.82 -1.26 -12.64
N THR A 190 1.60 -0.82 -12.34
CA THR A 190 1.35 0.18 -11.29
C THR A 190 0.42 -0.40 -10.22
N ALA A 191 0.73 -0.08 -8.97
CA ALA A 191 -0.05 -0.45 -7.81
C ALA A 191 -0.29 0.81 -6.98
N TYR A 192 -1.55 1.24 -6.93
CA TYR A 192 -1.93 2.51 -6.34
C TYR A 192 -2.53 2.32 -4.96
N ILE A 193 -2.15 3.16 -4.01
CA ILE A 193 -2.65 3.20 -2.64
C ILE A 193 -3.44 4.51 -2.49
N ASP A 194 -4.51 4.55 -1.68
CA ASP A 194 -5.48 5.66 -1.62
C ASP A 194 -6.38 5.83 -2.85
N ALA A 195 -7.42 4.98 -2.93
CA ALA A 195 -8.40 4.99 -4.03
C ALA A 195 -9.20 6.31 -4.21
N GLY A 196 -9.05 7.28 -3.29
CA GLY A 196 -9.68 8.61 -3.35
C GLY A 196 -8.77 9.75 -3.80
N GLY A 197 -7.45 9.54 -3.86
CA GLY A 197 -6.46 10.57 -4.15
C GLY A 197 -6.35 11.01 -5.62
N ASP A 198 -5.71 12.17 -5.83
CA ASP A 198 -5.53 12.81 -7.15
C ASP A 198 -4.56 12.05 -8.09
N GLY A 199 -3.83 11.04 -7.59
CA GLY A 199 -2.84 10.26 -8.34
C GLY A 199 -3.42 9.10 -9.16
N LEU A 200 -4.65 8.69 -8.89
CA LEU A 200 -5.26 7.47 -9.46
C LEU A 200 -5.21 7.44 -10.99
N GLN A 201 -5.61 8.53 -11.63
CA GLN A 201 -5.63 8.62 -13.09
C GLN A 201 -4.22 8.54 -13.70
N THR A 202 -3.22 9.11 -13.03
CA THR A 202 -1.81 9.03 -13.44
C THR A 202 -1.35 7.58 -13.44
N TYR A 203 -1.59 6.83 -12.36
CA TYR A 203 -1.17 5.43 -12.25
C TYR A 203 -1.86 4.51 -13.27
N GLN A 204 -3.16 4.74 -13.51
CA GLN A 204 -3.91 4.03 -14.55
C GLN A 204 -3.34 4.28 -15.95
N LEU A 205 -3.06 5.54 -16.28
CA LEU A 205 -2.52 5.90 -17.59
C LEU A 205 -1.08 5.42 -17.80
N ILE A 206 -0.24 5.44 -16.78
CA ILE A 206 1.12 4.87 -16.85
C ILE A 206 1.04 3.39 -17.21
N ALA A 207 0.28 2.57 -16.46
CA ALA A 207 0.18 1.14 -16.75
C ALA A 207 -0.39 0.87 -18.14
N ALA A 208 -1.45 1.59 -18.53
CA ALA A 208 -2.06 1.43 -19.85
C ALA A 208 -1.11 1.81 -21.00
N THR A 209 -0.26 2.83 -20.81
CA THR A 209 0.66 3.31 -21.85
C THR A 209 1.89 2.42 -21.98
N PHE A 210 2.42 1.94 -20.86
CA PHE A 210 3.69 1.20 -20.81
C PHE A 210 3.47 -0.30 -20.61
N LEU A 211 2.49 -0.90 -21.30
CA LEU A 211 2.29 -2.35 -21.40
C LEU A 211 2.22 -3.09 -20.04
N GLY A 212 1.79 -2.40 -18.99
CA GLY A 212 1.66 -2.95 -17.66
C GLY A 212 0.21 -3.22 -17.27
N THR A 213 0.04 -3.61 -16.01
CA THR A 213 -1.28 -3.76 -15.38
C THR A 213 -1.45 -2.72 -14.28
N PHE A 214 -2.67 -2.21 -14.13
CA PHE A 214 -3.03 -1.35 -13.01
C PHE A 214 -3.71 -2.16 -11.91
N SER A 215 -3.46 -1.79 -10.67
CA SER A 215 -4.16 -2.33 -9.51
C SER A 215 -4.25 -1.33 -8.38
N ILE A 216 -5.26 -1.51 -7.54
CA ILE A 216 -5.36 -0.81 -6.25
C ILE A 216 -4.86 -1.78 -5.20
N LEU A 217 -3.83 -1.39 -4.46
CA LEU A 217 -3.42 -2.11 -3.27
C LEU A 217 -4.44 -1.80 -2.17
N PRO A 218 -4.91 -2.80 -1.43
CA PRO A 218 -5.68 -2.51 -0.23
C PRO A 218 -4.78 -1.69 0.69
N GLU A 219 -5.27 -0.54 1.14
CA GLU A 219 -4.71 0.09 2.31
C GLU A 219 -4.75 -0.95 3.42
N PHE A 220 -3.58 -1.33 3.93
CA PHE A 220 -3.46 -1.84 5.27
C PHE A 220 -3.76 -0.66 6.18
N THR A 221 -5.05 -0.34 6.27
CA THR A 221 -5.56 0.34 7.44
C THR A 221 -5.16 -0.52 8.61
N THR A 222 -4.24 -0.01 9.40
CA THR A 222 -3.77 -0.69 10.61
C THR A 222 -4.97 -0.72 11.52
N HIS A 223 -5.58 -1.90 11.65
CA HIS A 223 -6.77 -2.02 12.45
C HIS A 223 -6.36 -2.03 13.91
N PHE A 224 -7.04 -1.23 14.71
CA PHE A 224 -6.82 -1.14 16.14
C PHE A 224 -8.16 -1.11 16.87
N ILE A 225 -8.06 -1.14 18.20
CA ILE A 225 -9.19 -0.87 19.08
C ILE A 225 -8.83 0.43 19.81
N ARG A 226 -9.60 1.49 19.60
CA ARG A 226 -9.38 2.77 20.29
C ARG A 226 -9.48 2.54 21.79
N GLY A 227 -8.43 2.94 22.52
CA GLY A 227 -8.23 2.69 23.94
C GLY A 227 -7.48 1.40 24.31
N ASP A 228 -7.14 0.51 23.37
CA ASP A 228 -6.20 -0.62 23.59
C ASP A 228 -4.77 -0.13 23.36
N VAL A 229 -4.25 0.59 24.35
CA VAL A 229 -2.98 1.32 24.28
C VAL A 229 -1.80 0.38 24.44
N ASN A 230 -1.95 -0.70 25.20
CA ASN A 230 -0.86 -1.66 25.41
C ASN A 230 -0.79 -2.71 24.27
N GLY A 231 -1.82 -2.81 23.43
CA GLY A 231 -1.90 -3.66 22.25
C GLY A 231 -2.18 -5.14 22.57
N ASP A 232 -2.78 -5.46 23.72
CA ASP A 232 -3.08 -6.82 24.14
C ASP A 232 -4.46 -7.34 23.68
N GLY A 233 -5.23 -6.49 22.99
CA GLY A 233 -6.55 -6.79 22.46
C GLY A 233 -7.69 -6.49 23.44
N MET A 234 -7.40 -6.04 24.66
CA MET A 234 -8.37 -5.74 25.70
C MET A 234 -8.30 -4.27 26.09
N ARG A 235 -9.41 -3.54 25.93
CA ARG A 235 -9.52 -2.17 26.48
C ARG A 235 -9.88 -2.22 27.96
N ASP A 236 -8.91 -2.01 28.84
CA ASP A 236 -9.10 -1.97 30.29
C ASP A 236 -8.22 -0.91 31.02
N ILE A 237 -8.11 -1.03 32.34
CA ILE A 237 -7.36 -0.05 33.15
C ILE A 237 -5.86 -0.09 32.89
N THR A 238 -5.33 -1.22 32.41
CA THR A 238 -3.90 -1.39 32.13
C THR A 238 -3.46 -0.50 30.98
N ASP A 239 -4.34 -0.19 30.04
CA ASP A 239 -4.10 0.77 28.95
C ASP A 239 -3.90 2.19 29.47
N ALA A 240 -4.76 2.65 30.38
CA ALA A 240 -4.61 3.95 31.00
C ALA A 240 -3.31 4.04 31.81
N ILE A 241 -2.92 2.96 32.49
CA ILE A 241 -1.64 2.88 33.21
C ILE A 241 -0.47 2.93 32.23
N TYR A 242 -0.54 2.19 31.12
CA TYR A 242 0.49 2.17 30.08
C TYR A 242 0.69 3.56 29.49
N LEU A 243 -0.41 4.24 29.13
CA LEU A 243 -0.38 5.59 28.56
C LEU A 243 0.23 6.62 29.52
N LEU A 244 -0.18 6.60 30.80
CA LEU A 244 0.39 7.48 31.81
C LEU A 244 1.86 7.17 32.08
N ALA A 245 2.25 5.90 32.08
CA ALA A 245 3.66 5.51 32.21
C ALA A 245 4.48 6.03 31.02
N TYR A 246 3.96 5.93 29.79
CA TYR A 246 4.60 6.51 28.61
C TYR A 246 4.76 8.05 28.73
N GLY A 247 3.73 8.76 29.17
CA GLY A 247 3.76 10.23 29.26
C GLY A 247 4.59 10.79 30.43
N PHE A 248 4.71 10.07 31.54
CA PHE A 248 5.25 10.63 32.79
C PHE A 248 6.43 9.86 33.39
N VAL A 249 6.72 8.64 32.94
CA VAL A 249 7.85 7.83 33.45
C VAL A 249 8.97 7.80 32.40
N PRO A 250 10.14 8.41 32.67
CA PRO A 250 11.25 8.41 31.73
C PRO A 250 11.72 6.99 31.40
N GLY A 251 11.85 6.71 30.10
CA GLY A 251 12.33 5.41 29.59
C GLY A 251 11.23 4.36 29.40
N SER A 252 9.96 4.69 29.66
CA SER A 252 8.83 3.83 29.28
C SER A 252 8.76 3.64 27.75
N PRO A 253 8.35 2.46 27.28
CA PRO A 253 8.16 2.21 25.86
C PRO A 253 6.99 3.03 25.28
N PRO A 254 7.06 3.45 24.00
CA PRO A 254 5.93 4.06 23.32
C PRO A 254 4.81 3.04 23.04
N PRO A 255 3.55 3.48 22.98
CA PRO A 255 2.45 2.62 22.54
C PRO A 255 2.72 1.99 21.17
N PRO A 256 2.38 0.71 20.94
CA PRO A 256 2.48 0.07 19.63
C PRO A 256 1.54 0.68 18.57
N CYS A 257 0.51 1.40 19.03
CA CYS A 257 -0.47 2.08 18.19
C CYS A 257 -0.82 3.42 18.83
N THR A 258 -0.41 4.52 18.19
CA THR A 258 -0.66 5.85 18.72
C THR A 258 -2.09 6.30 18.49
N ASP A 259 -2.79 5.80 17.47
CA ASP A 259 -4.24 6.02 17.30
C ASP A 259 -5.06 5.35 18.41
N ALA A 260 -4.60 4.20 18.92
CA ALA A 260 -5.25 3.60 20.09
C ALA A 260 -5.05 4.44 21.36
N ALA A 261 -3.92 5.14 21.45
CA ALA A 261 -3.56 6.03 22.55
C ALA A 261 -4.25 7.40 22.49
N ASP A 262 -4.62 7.88 21.30
CA ASP A 262 -5.50 9.04 21.12
C ASP A 262 -6.96 8.61 21.27
N THR A 263 -7.41 8.59 22.51
CA THR A 263 -8.73 8.08 22.88
C THR A 263 -9.85 9.07 22.59
N ASN A 264 -9.51 10.34 22.38
CA ASN A 264 -10.46 11.38 22.05
C ASN A 264 -10.44 11.79 20.57
N ASP A 265 -9.52 11.21 19.79
CA ASP A 265 -9.49 11.26 18.32
C ASP A 265 -9.32 12.69 17.80
N ASN A 266 -8.35 13.40 18.38
CA ASN A 266 -8.03 14.79 18.04
C ASN A 266 -6.72 14.95 17.25
N GLY A 267 -6.05 13.83 16.92
CA GLY A 267 -4.78 13.75 16.21
C GLY A 267 -3.54 14.01 17.06
N VAL A 268 -3.68 14.00 18.40
CA VAL A 268 -2.57 14.26 19.33
C VAL A 268 -2.69 13.37 20.58
N VAL A 269 -1.67 12.55 20.82
CA VAL A 269 -1.59 11.76 22.06
C VAL A 269 -1.16 12.65 23.23
N GLU A 270 -2.11 12.99 24.10
CA GLU A 270 -1.93 13.74 25.33
C GLU A 270 -2.17 12.82 26.55
N ALA A 271 -1.09 12.21 27.06
CA ALA A 271 -1.18 11.10 28.02
C ALA A 271 -2.12 11.32 29.23
N LEU A 272 -2.29 12.57 29.71
CA LEU A 272 -3.25 12.87 30.78
C LEU A 272 -4.69 12.99 30.25
N THR A 273 -4.90 13.75 29.18
CA THR A 273 -6.24 13.95 28.59
C THR A 273 -6.83 12.63 28.14
N ASP A 274 -6.04 11.83 27.42
CA ASP A 274 -6.46 10.56 26.86
C ASP A 274 -6.69 9.49 27.94
N ALA A 275 -5.82 9.42 28.94
CA ALA A 275 -6.05 8.50 30.06
C ALA A 275 -7.34 8.86 30.83
N ILE A 276 -7.66 10.14 30.98
CA ILE A 276 -8.91 10.57 31.62
C ILE A 276 -10.11 10.15 30.78
N VAL A 277 -10.09 10.38 29.48
CA VAL A 277 -11.18 10.01 28.55
C VAL A 277 -11.41 8.49 28.58
N LEU A 278 -10.34 7.71 28.53
CA LEU A 278 -10.41 6.25 28.65
C LEU A 278 -11.03 5.79 29.98
N LEU A 279 -10.53 6.32 31.10
CA LEU A 279 -11.03 5.97 32.44
C LEU A 279 -12.49 6.40 32.63
N GLN A 280 -12.91 7.52 32.04
CA GLN A 280 -14.31 7.96 32.05
C GLN A 280 -15.20 6.97 31.30
N THR A 281 -14.79 6.47 30.14
CA THR A 281 -15.56 5.46 29.39
C THR A 281 -15.57 4.11 30.11
N LEU A 282 -14.50 3.75 30.83
CA LEU A 282 -14.41 2.48 31.57
C LEU A 282 -15.24 2.45 32.86
N PHE A 283 -15.24 3.55 33.63
CA PHE A 283 -15.75 3.54 35.01
C PHE A 283 -16.95 4.45 35.27
N VAL A 284 -17.23 5.41 34.40
CA VAL A 284 -18.34 6.35 34.60
C VAL A 284 -19.53 5.94 33.74
N VAL A 285 -20.58 5.46 34.40
CA VAL A 285 -21.83 5.05 33.75
C VAL A 285 -22.47 6.26 33.07
N GLY A 286 -22.76 6.13 31.76
CA GLY A 286 -23.38 7.18 30.96
C GLY A 286 -22.39 8.13 30.27
N SER A 287 -21.08 7.92 30.42
CA SER A 287 -20.08 8.58 29.59
C SER A 287 -20.28 8.27 28.10
N PRO A 288 -19.96 9.20 27.20
CA PRO A 288 -19.89 8.90 25.77
C PRO A 288 -18.94 7.72 25.50
N PRO A 289 -19.26 6.84 24.52
CA PRO A 289 -18.29 5.87 24.05
C PRO A 289 -17.11 6.58 23.37
N LEU A 290 -15.95 5.94 23.35
CA LEU A 290 -14.83 6.43 22.56
C LEU A 290 -15.21 6.51 21.07
N PRO A 291 -14.63 7.45 20.31
CA PRO A 291 -14.73 7.48 18.85
C PRO A 291 -14.35 6.13 18.23
N ALA A 292 -14.87 5.85 17.03
CA ALA A 292 -14.53 4.60 16.35
C ALA A 292 -13.02 4.58 16.01
N PRO A 293 -12.36 3.42 16.01
CA PRO A 293 -12.89 2.06 16.21
C PRO A 293 -12.92 1.60 17.69
N SER A 294 -14.04 1.72 18.40
CA SER A 294 -14.12 1.45 19.85
C SER A 294 -14.93 0.21 20.28
N ILE A 295 -15.71 -0.39 19.38
CA ILE A 295 -16.53 -1.59 19.69
C ILE A 295 -15.78 -2.88 19.30
N GLY A 296 -14.85 -2.78 18.38
CA GLY A 296 -14.01 -3.87 17.93
C GLY A 296 -12.94 -3.34 16.98
N CYS A 297 -12.11 -4.26 16.53
CA CYS A 297 -11.02 -3.98 15.62
C CYS A 297 -11.53 -3.28 14.34
N GLY A 298 -10.94 -2.13 14.00
CA GLY A 298 -11.33 -1.36 12.83
C GLY A 298 -10.25 -0.39 12.36
N PRO A 299 -10.37 0.13 11.14
CA PRO A 299 -9.54 1.23 10.66
C PRO A 299 -9.84 2.52 11.44
N ASP A 300 -8.92 3.48 11.40
CA ASP A 300 -9.21 4.84 11.83
C ASP A 300 -10.18 5.51 10.82
N PRO A 301 -11.39 5.94 11.23
CA PRO A 301 -12.31 6.67 10.36
C PRO A 301 -11.89 8.12 10.08
N THR A 302 -10.94 8.65 10.84
CA THR A 302 -10.57 10.07 10.89
C THR A 302 -9.07 10.26 10.76
N SER A 303 -8.53 9.79 9.62
CA SER A 303 -7.12 9.85 9.26
C SER A 303 -6.42 11.15 9.71
N ASP A 304 -5.33 10.99 10.46
CA ASP A 304 -4.48 12.07 10.95
C ASP A 304 -2.98 11.70 10.85
N GLY A 305 -2.10 12.24 11.72
CA GLY A 305 -0.66 11.98 11.68
C GLY A 305 -0.17 10.85 12.60
N LEU A 306 -1.09 10.18 13.29
CA LEU A 306 -0.82 9.06 14.18
C LEU A 306 -0.75 7.75 13.37
N THR A 307 -0.03 6.77 13.90
CA THR A 307 0.18 5.49 13.21
C THR A 307 -0.02 4.30 14.14
N CYS A 308 -0.37 3.15 13.56
CA CYS A 308 -0.41 1.88 14.27
C CYS A 308 0.46 0.83 13.60
N ILE A 309 1.28 0.14 14.40
CA ILE A 309 2.11 -0.97 13.92
C ILE A 309 1.39 -2.31 14.18
N GLY A 310 0.29 -2.27 14.93
CA GLY A 310 -0.53 -3.44 15.30
C GLY A 310 -1.64 -3.73 14.29
N LEU A 311 -1.78 -5.02 13.95
CA LEU A 311 -3.05 -5.60 13.55
C LEU A 311 -3.66 -6.16 14.84
N CYS A 312 -4.95 -5.90 15.13
CA CYS A 312 -5.58 -6.54 16.29
C CYS A 312 -5.41 -8.07 16.23
N PRO A 313 -5.32 -8.76 17.38
CA PRO A 313 -5.17 -10.21 17.47
C PRO A 313 -6.33 -11.01 16.86
#